data_AF-A0A6B3HZX2-F1
#
_entry.id   AF-A0A6B3HZX2-F1
#
_cell.length_a   1.000
_cell.length_b   1.000
_cell.length_c   1.000
_cell.angle_alpha   90.00
_cell.angle_beta   90.00
_cell.angle_gamma   90.00
#
_symmetry.space_group_name_H-M   'P 1'
#
loop_
_entity.id
_entity.type
_entity.pdbx_description
1 polymer ?
#
loop_
_entity_poly.entity_id
_entity_poly.type
_entity_poly.pdbx_seq_one_letter_code
_entity_poly.pdbx_strand_id
1 'polypeptide(L)'
;MRLLGETLLRLPDCTPYAGVLRALAGWVAERARDHGVPPDFGPWFWAALALPAEERADLLRRLVVADGTGGEDRFLAAAGEFLVADPGTVQPLLCAWFTDDRRLPALPAATVATAAQALLYTHRAGSADTLADALVADGHERADELLATLAQEDPGAVCRGVARWSADPRPARRVAAVAYGLRAAPHAATDSDRELL
;
A
#
# COMPACT_ATOMS: atom_id res chain seq x y z
N MET A 1 -5.08 9.27 29.00
CA MET A 1 -4.72 8.63 27.72
C MET A 1 -3.43 7.84 27.80
N ARG A 2 -2.36 8.36 28.44
CA ARG A 2 -1.10 7.63 28.69
C ARG A 2 -1.24 6.19 29.21
N LEU A 3 -2.12 5.97 30.19
CA LEU A 3 -2.33 4.63 30.78
C LEU A 3 -2.94 3.61 29.80
N LEU A 4 -3.77 4.06 28.86
CA LEU A 4 -4.32 3.21 27.80
C LEU A 4 -3.24 2.83 26.79
N GLY A 5 -2.43 3.81 26.35
CA GLY A 5 -1.33 3.58 25.41
C GLY A 5 -0.29 2.61 25.96
N GLU A 6 0.15 2.81 27.20
CA GLU A 6 1.10 1.92 27.88
C GLU A 6 0.54 0.50 28.09
N THR A 7 -0.79 0.36 28.29
CA THR A 7 -1.43 -0.95 28.41
C THR A 7 -1.44 -1.68 27.07
N LEU A 8 -1.87 -1.02 25.99
CA LEU A 8 -1.96 -1.62 24.65
C LEU A 8 -0.60 -2.09 24.14
N LEU A 9 0.46 -1.31 24.35
CA LEU A 9 1.82 -1.67 23.95
C LEU A 9 2.40 -2.88 24.68
N ARG A 10 1.84 -3.27 25.83
CA ARG A 10 2.26 -4.44 26.60
C ARG A 10 1.50 -5.70 26.25
N LEU A 11 0.42 -5.59 25.46
CA LEU A 11 -0.38 -6.75 25.09
C LEU A 11 0.34 -7.55 24.00
N PRO A 12 0.39 -8.89 24.11
CA PRO A 12 1.01 -9.74 23.09
C PRO A 12 0.19 -9.80 21.80
N ASP A 13 -1.09 -9.44 21.87
CA ASP A 13 -2.01 -9.37 20.74
C ASP A 13 -3.05 -8.28 20.99
N CYS A 14 -3.16 -7.32 20.07
CA CYS A 14 -4.12 -6.23 20.11
C CYS A 14 -5.36 -6.46 19.25
N THR A 15 -5.45 -7.58 18.52
CA THR A 15 -6.58 -7.92 17.62
C THR A 15 -7.95 -7.83 18.30
N PRO A 16 -8.14 -8.30 19.56
CA PRO A 16 -9.43 -8.17 20.25
C PRO A 16 -9.89 -6.71 20.46
N TYR A 17 -8.96 -5.75 20.38
CA TYR A 17 -9.20 -4.33 20.56
C TYR A 17 -9.28 -3.56 19.24
N ALA A 18 -9.30 -4.23 18.08
CA ALA A 18 -9.36 -3.60 16.76
C ALA A 18 -10.47 -2.55 16.63
N GLY A 19 -11.66 -2.82 17.20
CA GLY A 19 -12.77 -1.85 17.22
C GLY A 19 -12.44 -0.56 17.99
N VAL A 20 -11.78 -0.69 19.15
CA VAL A 20 -11.34 0.45 19.98
C VAL A 20 -10.22 1.21 19.28
N LEU A 21 -9.27 0.51 18.68
CA LEU A 21 -8.18 1.09 17.91
C LEU A 21 -8.70 1.87 16.70
N ARG A 22 -9.70 1.35 15.99
CA ARG A 22 -10.37 2.08 14.89
C ARG A 22 -11.07 3.34 15.37
N ALA A 23 -11.74 3.29 16.52
CA ALA A 23 -12.36 4.48 17.12
C ALA A 23 -11.31 5.52 17.54
N LEU A 24 -10.20 5.07 18.15
CA LEU A 24 -9.08 5.93 18.52
C LEU A 24 -8.43 6.57 17.29
N ALA A 25 -8.23 5.81 16.21
CA ALA A 25 -7.68 6.32 14.95
C ALA A 25 -8.59 7.39 14.33
N GLY A 26 -9.90 7.18 14.35
CA GLY A 26 -10.89 8.17 13.92
C GLY A 26 -10.81 9.47 14.72
N TRP A 27 -10.75 9.35 16.05
CA TRP A 27 -10.59 10.50 16.95
C TRP A 27 -9.26 11.25 16.72
N VAL A 28 -8.14 10.54 16.53
CA VAL A 28 -6.84 11.15 16.21
C VAL A 28 -6.94 11.93 14.89
N ALA A 29 -7.53 11.35 13.86
CA ALA A 29 -7.71 11.99 12.56
C ALA A 29 -8.60 13.24 12.61
N GLU A 30 -9.67 13.21 13.41
CA GLU A 30 -10.53 14.39 13.61
C GLU A 30 -9.80 15.50 14.36
N ARG A 31 -9.15 15.15 15.48
CA ARG A 31 -8.41 16.11 16.30
C ARG A 31 -7.25 16.76 15.54
N ALA A 32 -6.56 16.00 14.69
CA ALA A 32 -5.38 16.47 13.99
C ALA A 32 -5.66 17.68 13.08
N ARG A 33 -6.92 17.85 12.63
CA ARG A 33 -7.33 18.98 11.78
C ARG A 33 -7.11 20.34 12.43
N ASP A 34 -7.41 20.45 13.71
CA ASP A 34 -7.38 21.73 14.44
C ASP A 34 -6.24 21.79 15.47
N HIS A 35 -5.77 20.64 15.95
CA HIS A 35 -4.89 20.56 17.11
C HIS A 35 -3.64 19.70 16.90
N GLY A 36 -3.45 19.13 15.70
CA GLY A 36 -2.36 18.20 15.42
C GLY A 36 -2.52 16.84 16.10
N VAL A 37 -1.63 15.92 15.73
CA VAL A 37 -1.61 14.54 16.25
C VAL A 37 -1.20 14.55 17.73
N PRO A 38 -1.95 13.90 18.64
CA PRO A 38 -1.53 13.73 20.02
C PRO A 38 -0.17 13.01 20.10
N PRO A 39 0.82 13.53 20.85
CA PRO A 39 2.17 12.94 20.91
C PRO A 39 2.18 11.46 21.33
N ASP A 40 1.29 11.07 22.24
CA ASP A 40 1.15 9.71 22.75
C ASP A 40 0.63 8.71 21.69
N PHE A 41 0.06 9.19 20.59
CA PHE A 41 -0.58 8.39 19.53
C PHE A 41 -0.03 8.71 18.14
N GLY A 42 1.24 9.12 18.07
CA GLY A 42 1.97 9.30 16.81
C GLY A 42 2.29 7.98 16.09
N PRO A 43 2.91 8.04 14.89
CA PRO A 43 3.19 6.85 14.07
C PRO A 43 3.91 5.72 14.81
N TRP A 44 4.86 6.07 15.69
CA TRP A 44 5.60 5.12 16.54
C TRP A 44 4.68 4.21 17.37
N PHE A 45 3.58 4.75 17.90
CA PHE A 45 2.65 4.01 18.76
C PHE A 45 1.96 2.91 17.95
N TRP A 46 1.44 3.26 16.76
CA TRP A 46 0.71 2.33 15.91
C TRP A 46 1.60 1.27 15.27
N ALA A 47 2.85 1.64 14.94
CA ALA A 47 3.85 0.69 14.46
C ALA A 47 4.23 -0.35 15.52
N ALA A 48 4.23 0.04 16.80
CA ALA A 48 4.60 -0.83 17.92
C ALA A 48 3.48 -1.77 18.39
N LEU A 49 2.23 -1.61 17.92
CA LEU A 49 1.13 -2.50 18.30
C LEU A 49 1.31 -3.89 17.69
N ALA A 50 1.16 -4.93 18.51
CA ALA A 50 1.11 -6.32 18.06
C ALA A 50 -0.23 -6.60 17.36
N LEU A 51 -0.23 -6.44 16.03
CA LEU A 51 -1.41 -6.59 15.18
C LEU A 51 -1.08 -7.38 13.91
N PRO A 52 -2.07 -8.12 13.36
CA PRO A 52 -2.01 -8.63 12.00
C PRO A 52 -1.79 -7.51 10.98
N ALA A 53 -1.23 -7.87 9.82
CA ALA A 53 -0.90 -6.92 8.78
C ALA A 53 -2.13 -6.17 8.25
N GLU A 54 -3.27 -6.86 8.15
CA GLU A 54 -4.55 -6.32 7.68
C GLU A 54 -5.07 -5.22 8.60
N GLU A 55 -5.06 -5.46 9.91
CA GLU A 55 -5.52 -4.48 10.91
C GLU A 55 -4.57 -3.28 10.95
N ARG A 56 -3.25 -3.52 10.87
CA ARG A 56 -2.28 -2.42 10.81
C ARG A 56 -2.47 -1.58 9.54
N ALA A 57 -2.68 -2.19 8.38
CA ALA A 57 -2.95 -1.49 7.14
C ALA A 57 -4.24 -0.66 7.20
N ASP A 58 -5.34 -1.20 7.75
CA ASP A 58 -6.60 -0.44 7.90
C ASP A 58 -6.42 0.77 8.83
N LEU A 59 -5.70 0.59 9.95
CA LEU A 59 -5.43 1.68 10.89
C LEU A 59 -4.57 2.77 10.25
N LEU A 60 -3.48 2.42 9.55
CA LEU A 60 -2.66 3.39 8.85
C LEU A 60 -3.46 4.14 7.78
N ARG A 61 -4.31 3.44 7.00
CA ARG A 61 -5.22 4.07 6.02
C ARG A 61 -6.13 5.12 6.66
N ARG A 62 -6.59 4.88 7.89
CA ARG A 62 -7.43 5.83 8.64
C ARG A 62 -6.62 7.02 9.16
N LEU A 63 -5.35 6.82 9.48
CA LEU A 63 -4.49 7.80 10.14
C LEU A 63 -3.74 8.71 9.16
N VAL A 64 -3.47 8.30 7.91
CA VAL A 64 -2.75 9.15 6.95
C VAL A 64 -3.41 10.51 6.70
N VAL A 65 -4.73 10.63 6.88
CA VAL A 65 -5.43 11.93 6.78
C VAL A 65 -5.17 12.85 7.98
N ALA A 66 -4.53 12.35 9.03
CA ALA A 66 -4.05 13.11 10.18
C ALA A 66 -2.66 13.72 9.92
N ASP A 67 -1.99 13.32 8.83
CA ASP A 67 -0.70 13.91 8.45
C ASP A 67 -0.90 15.40 8.10
N GLY A 68 -0.33 16.26 8.94
CA GLY A 68 -0.30 17.69 8.75
C GLY A 68 0.86 18.15 7.87
N THR A 69 0.90 19.45 7.59
CA THR A 69 1.97 20.08 6.79
C THR A 69 3.29 20.25 7.55
N GLY A 70 3.30 20.06 8.88
CA GLY A 70 4.49 20.18 9.73
C GLY A 70 4.79 18.88 10.49
N GLY A 71 6.08 18.54 10.59
CA GLY A 71 6.59 17.34 11.28
C GLY A 71 7.25 16.32 10.34
N GLU A 72 8.28 15.64 10.86
CA GLU A 72 8.99 14.54 10.18
C GLU A 72 8.28 13.19 10.40
N ASP A 73 7.66 12.99 11.57
CA ASP A 73 6.89 11.79 11.90
C ASP A 73 5.50 11.81 11.25
N ARG A 74 5.35 11.05 10.16
CA ARG A 74 4.10 10.94 9.38
C ARG A 74 3.59 9.51 9.34
N PHE A 75 2.27 9.33 9.40
CA PHE A 75 1.64 8.02 9.22
C PHE A 75 1.87 7.46 7.82
N LEU A 76 1.98 8.32 6.81
CA LEU A 76 2.34 7.88 5.45
C LEU A 76 3.77 7.33 5.39
N ALA A 77 4.70 7.90 6.16
CA ALA A 77 6.07 7.38 6.27
C ALA A 77 6.06 6.00 6.96
N ALA A 78 5.29 5.84 8.05
CA ALA A 78 5.11 4.54 8.70
C ALA A 78 4.48 3.48 7.78
N ALA A 79 3.58 3.86 6.86
CA ALA A 79 3.06 2.96 5.83
C ALA A 79 4.15 2.54 4.82
N GLY A 80 5.05 3.46 4.45
CA GLY A 80 6.23 3.14 3.64
C GLY A 80 7.20 2.19 4.34
N GLU A 81 7.50 2.42 5.61
CA GLU A 81 8.33 1.51 6.41
C GLU A 81 7.70 0.12 6.55
N PHE A 82 6.38 0.06 6.76
CA PHE A 82 5.64 -1.19 6.79
C PHE A 82 5.70 -1.94 5.46
N LEU A 83 5.57 -1.23 4.33
CA LEU A 83 5.71 -1.79 2.98
C LEU A 83 7.13 -2.32 2.73
N VAL A 84 8.17 -1.60 3.16
CA VAL A 84 9.57 -2.01 2.99
C VAL A 84 9.88 -3.27 3.80
N ALA A 85 9.31 -3.40 5.01
CA ALA A 85 9.56 -4.53 5.88
C ALA A 85 9.00 -5.86 5.34
N ASP A 86 7.84 -5.84 4.67
CA ASP A 86 7.21 -7.01 4.08
C ASP A 86 6.38 -6.65 2.83
N PRO A 87 7.03 -6.46 1.67
CA PRO A 87 6.34 -6.04 0.46
C PRO A 87 5.31 -7.07 -0.01
N GLY A 88 5.60 -8.36 0.14
CA GLY A 88 4.71 -9.43 -0.34
C GLY A 88 3.35 -9.43 0.36
N THR A 89 3.33 -9.16 1.67
CA THR A 89 2.10 -9.05 2.44
C THR A 89 1.44 -7.68 2.28
N VAL A 90 2.22 -6.60 2.24
CA VAL A 90 1.69 -5.23 2.33
C VAL A 90 1.21 -4.66 0.99
N GLN A 91 1.80 -5.07 -0.14
CA GLN A 91 1.40 -4.58 -1.47
C GLN A 91 -0.10 -4.80 -1.77
N PRO A 92 -0.68 -6.01 -1.59
CA PRO A 92 -2.12 -6.21 -1.76
C PRO A 92 -2.97 -5.36 -0.82
N LEU A 93 -2.51 -5.15 0.43
CA LEU A 93 -3.24 -4.37 1.43
C LEU A 93 -3.28 -2.88 1.08
N LEU A 94 -2.22 -2.34 0.47
CA LEU A 94 -2.19 -0.97 -0.05
C LEU A 94 -3.02 -0.81 -1.34
N CYS A 95 -3.13 -1.84 -2.18
CA CYS A 95 -4.03 -1.78 -3.34
C CYS A 95 -5.49 -1.54 -2.90
N ALA A 96 -5.92 -2.14 -1.79
CA ALA A 96 -7.25 -1.90 -1.21
C ALA A 96 -7.51 -0.43 -0.82
N TRP A 97 -6.48 0.42 -0.75
CA TRP A 97 -6.61 1.86 -0.48
C TRP A 97 -7.00 2.65 -1.74
N PHE A 98 -6.95 2.07 -2.94
CA PHE A 98 -7.21 2.77 -4.19
C PHE A 98 -8.62 3.35 -4.34
N THR A 99 -9.56 2.85 -3.53
CA THR A 99 -10.95 3.34 -3.46
C THR A 99 -11.15 4.48 -2.44
N ASP A 100 -10.09 4.88 -1.74
CA ASP A 100 -10.15 5.87 -0.66
C ASP A 100 -9.78 7.29 -1.15
N ASP A 101 -10.81 8.06 -1.51
CA ASP A 101 -10.65 9.42 -2.05
C ASP A 101 -10.56 10.52 -0.98
N ARG A 102 -10.38 10.16 0.30
CA ARG A 102 -10.17 11.18 1.35
C ARG A 102 -8.89 11.96 1.07
N ARG A 103 -8.97 13.30 1.10
CA ARG A 103 -7.83 14.18 0.81
C ARG A 103 -6.83 14.20 1.96
N LEU A 104 -5.55 14.32 1.60
CA LEU A 104 -4.46 14.48 2.57
C LEU A 104 -4.22 15.97 2.85
N PRO A 105 -4.29 16.43 4.12
CA PRO A 105 -4.06 17.84 4.45
C PRO A 105 -2.65 18.33 4.08
N ALA A 106 -1.64 17.49 4.25
CA ALA A 106 -0.25 17.80 3.90
C ALA A 106 -0.02 17.98 2.39
N LEU A 107 -0.87 17.38 1.55
CA LEU A 107 -0.76 17.34 0.09
C LEU A 107 -2.16 17.54 -0.50
N PRO A 108 -2.65 18.80 -0.64
CA PRO A 108 -4.06 19.07 -0.92
C PRO A 108 -4.60 18.50 -2.23
N ALA A 109 -3.73 18.20 -3.20
CA ALA A 109 -4.07 17.55 -4.47
C ALA A 109 -4.06 16.01 -4.38
N ALA A 110 -3.55 15.43 -3.29
CA ALA A 110 -3.44 13.99 -3.08
C ALA A 110 -4.60 13.46 -2.23
N THR A 111 -5.03 12.25 -2.56
CA THR A 111 -5.92 11.41 -1.75
C THR A 111 -5.14 10.25 -1.12
N VAL A 112 -5.77 9.56 -0.17
CA VAL A 112 -5.26 8.28 0.38
C VAL A 112 -4.93 7.30 -0.75
N ALA A 113 -5.82 7.17 -1.75
CA ALA A 113 -5.61 6.34 -2.93
C ALA A 113 -4.35 6.73 -3.72
N THR A 114 -4.18 8.02 -4.06
CA THR A 114 -2.98 8.46 -4.82
C THR A 114 -1.70 8.31 -4.00
N ALA A 115 -1.77 8.45 -2.68
CA ALA A 115 -0.62 8.26 -1.81
C ALA A 115 -0.22 6.79 -1.70
N ALA A 116 -1.18 5.87 -1.66
CA ALA A 116 -0.91 4.43 -1.75
C ALA A 116 -0.25 4.07 -3.09
N GLN A 117 -0.76 4.60 -4.20
CA GLN A 117 -0.18 4.41 -5.54
C GLN A 117 1.26 4.93 -5.59
N ALA A 118 1.51 6.11 -5.02
CA ALA A 118 2.85 6.67 -4.92
C ALA A 118 3.80 5.81 -4.06
N LEU A 119 3.35 5.30 -2.91
CA LEU A 119 4.15 4.40 -2.06
C LEU A 119 4.54 3.11 -2.82
N LEU A 120 3.57 2.47 -3.48
CA LEU A 120 3.80 1.27 -4.28
C LEU A 120 4.78 1.53 -5.42
N TYR A 121 4.62 2.65 -6.13
CA TYR A 121 5.57 3.05 -7.18
C TYR A 121 6.98 3.30 -6.61
N THR A 122 7.09 4.12 -5.55
CA THR A 122 8.38 4.49 -4.95
C THR A 122 9.15 3.28 -4.43
N HIS A 123 8.46 2.29 -3.85
CA HIS A 123 9.07 1.10 -3.25
C HIS A 123 9.00 -0.16 -4.14
N ARG A 124 8.74 -0.01 -5.44
CA ARG A 124 8.65 -1.14 -6.39
C ARG A 124 9.95 -1.91 -6.59
N ALA A 125 11.09 -1.24 -6.44
CA ALA A 125 12.40 -1.83 -6.73
C ALA A 125 12.64 -3.04 -5.81
N GLY A 126 13.06 -4.17 -6.40
CA GLY A 126 13.30 -5.42 -5.67
C GLY A 126 12.05 -6.25 -5.34
N SER A 127 10.84 -5.75 -5.63
CA SER A 127 9.57 -6.44 -5.41
C SER A 127 8.58 -6.26 -6.57
N ALA A 128 9.07 -5.90 -7.76
CA ALA A 128 8.25 -5.59 -8.93
C ALA A 128 7.39 -6.79 -9.39
N ASP A 129 7.92 -8.00 -9.30
CA ASP A 129 7.20 -9.23 -9.65
C ASP A 129 5.97 -9.45 -8.75
N THR A 130 6.14 -9.34 -7.42
CA THR A 130 5.03 -9.50 -6.46
C THR A 130 4.05 -8.33 -6.56
N LEU A 131 4.56 -7.12 -6.83
CA LEU A 131 3.74 -5.95 -7.06
C LEU A 131 2.84 -6.15 -8.28
N ALA A 132 3.38 -6.61 -9.41
CA ALA A 132 2.60 -6.87 -10.61
C ALA A 132 1.49 -7.92 -10.34
N ASP A 133 1.81 -8.98 -9.60
CA ASP A 133 0.85 -10.02 -9.22
C ASP A 133 -0.29 -9.47 -8.35
N ALA A 134 0.02 -8.57 -7.41
CA ALA A 134 -0.94 -7.90 -6.54
C ALA A 134 -1.84 -6.91 -7.31
N LEU A 135 -1.26 -6.09 -8.19
CA LEU A 135 -2.00 -5.11 -9.00
C LEU A 135 -3.00 -5.79 -9.95
N VAL A 136 -2.60 -6.90 -10.59
CA VAL A 136 -3.52 -7.70 -11.44
C VAL A 136 -4.61 -8.37 -10.61
N ALA A 137 -4.32 -8.78 -9.37
CA ALA A 137 -5.33 -9.35 -8.47
C ALA A 137 -6.38 -8.32 -8.05
N ASP A 138 -5.96 -7.08 -7.82
CA ASP A 138 -6.82 -5.98 -7.39
C ASP A 138 -7.73 -5.48 -8.53
N GLY A 139 -7.17 -5.24 -9.72
CA GLY A 139 -7.93 -4.88 -10.92
C GLY A 139 -8.56 -3.48 -10.91
N HIS A 140 -8.14 -2.59 -10.01
CA HIS A 140 -8.56 -1.19 -9.99
C HIS A 140 -7.87 -0.38 -11.11
N GLU A 141 -8.49 0.71 -11.57
CA GLU A 141 -7.93 1.58 -12.62
C GLU A 141 -6.52 2.11 -12.27
N ARG A 142 -6.30 2.47 -11.00
CA ARG A 142 -4.99 2.87 -10.46
C ARG A 142 -3.95 1.74 -10.49
N ALA A 143 -4.40 0.50 -10.31
CA ALA A 143 -3.53 -0.66 -10.43
C ALA A 143 -3.10 -0.84 -11.89
N ASP A 144 -4.04 -0.66 -12.82
CA ASP A 144 -3.77 -0.69 -14.26
C ASP A 144 -2.83 0.44 -14.72
N GLU A 145 -2.99 1.66 -14.20
CA GLU A 145 -2.06 2.77 -14.44
C GLU A 145 -0.63 2.40 -14.01
N LEU A 146 -0.49 1.85 -12.80
CA LEU A 146 0.82 1.47 -12.26
C LEU A 146 1.45 0.31 -13.05
N LEU A 147 0.65 -0.68 -13.45
CA LEU A 147 1.11 -1.76 -14.34
C LEU A 147 1.54 -1.24 -15.72
N ALA A 148 0.84 -0.25 -16.27
CA ALA A 148 1.23 0.37 -17.54
C ALA A 148 2.54 1.15 -17.43
N THR A 149 2.81 1.79 -16.29
CA THR A 149 4.12 2.40 -16.00
C THR A 149 5.20 1.32 -15.84
N LEU A 150 4.92 0.24 -15.12
CA LEU A 150 5.85 -0.88 -14.96
C LEU A 150 6.21 -1.52 -16.30
N ALA A 151 5.25 -1.71 -17.20
CA ALA A 151 5.51 -2.29 -18.52
C ALA A 151 6.50 -1.46 -19.37
N GLN A 152 6.61 -0.16 -19.10
CA GLN A 152 7.54 0.74 -19.78
C GLN A 152 8.90 0.83 -19.06
N GLU A 153 8.89 0.96 -17.73
CA GLU A 153 10.10 1.22 -16.94
C GLU A 153 10.83 -0.06 -16.48
N ASP A 154 10.09 -1.14 -16.25
CA ASP A 154 10.59 -2.46 -15.87
C ASP A 154 9.84 -3.57 -16.64
N PRO A 155 10.03 -3.63 -17.97
CA PRO A 155 9.32 -4.58 -18.83
C PRO A 155 9.61 -6.04 -18.44
N GLY A 156 10.81 -6.34 -17.92
CA GLY A 156 11.18 -7.69 -17.53
C GLY A 156 10.35 -8.24 -16.37
N ALA A 157 10.03 -7.42 -15.36
CA ALA A 157 9.11 -7.81 -14.29
C ALA A 157 7.71 -8.13 -14.83
N VAL A 158 7.22 -7.34 -15.78
CA VAL A 158 5.92 -7.57 -16.42
C VAL A 158 5.95 -8.82 -17.29
N CYS A 159 7.00 -9.06 -18.08
CA CYS A 159 7.12 -10.27 -18.91
C CYS A 159 7.15 -11.54 -18.05
N ARG A 160 7.88 -11.54 -16.93
CA ARG A 160 7.84 -12.66 -15.96
C ARG A 160 6.46 -12.85 -15.35
N GLY A 161 5.74 -11.76 -15.05
CA GLY A 161 4.35 -11.80 -14.62
C GLY A 161 3.43 -12.44 -15.67
N VAL A 162 3.53 -12.00 -16.92
CA VAL A 162 2.78 -12.52 -18.08
C VAL A 162 2.98 -14.03 -18.23
N ALA A 163 4.23 -14.50 -18.15
CA ALA A 163 4.55 -15.93 -18.21
C ALA A 163 3.90 -16.73 -17.06
N ARG A 164 3.82 -16.16 -15.84
CA ARG A 164 3.09 -16.78 -14.73
C ARG A 164 1.58 -16.77 -14.95
N TRP A 165 1.02 -15.66 -15.42
CA TRP A 165 -0.43 -15.48 -15.60
C TRP A 165 -1.00 -16.28 -16.78
N SER A 166 -0.21 -16.49 -17.84
CA SER A 166 -0.61 -17.31 -18.99
C SER A 166 -0.81 -18.78 -18.61
N ALA A 167 -0.02 -19.27 -17.64
CA ALA A 167 -0.12 -20.60 -17.07
C ALA A 167 -1.18 -20.74 -15.96
N ASP A 168 -1.76 -19.63 -15.47
CA ASP A 168 -2.73 -19.66 -14.37
C ASP A 168 -4.11 -20.20 -14.84
N PRO A 169 -4.77 -21.07 -14.05
CA PRO A 169 -6.07 -21.64 -14.42
C PRO A 169 -7.20 -20.60 -14.47
N ARG A 170 -7.09 -19.47 -13.75
CA ARG A 170 -8.13 -18.44 -13.66
C ARG A 170 -8.22 -17.63 -14.96
N PRO A 171 -9.40 -17.51 -15.60
CA PRO A 171 -9.55 -16.76 -16.85
C PRO A 171 -9.07 -15.31 -16.78
N ALA A 172 -9.33 -14.62 -15.66
CA ALA A 172 -8.90 -13.23 -15.47
C ALA A 172 -7.37 -13.05 -15.57
N ARG A 173 -6.59 -14.04 -15.08
CA ARG A 173 -5.13 -14.01 -15.17
C ARG A 173 -4.66 -14.16 -16.62
N ARG A 174 -5.28 -15.06 -17.40
CA ARG A 174 -4.95 -15.18 -18.83
C ARG A 174 -5.31 -13.93 -19.62
N VAL A 175 -6.41 -13.25 -19.30
CA VAL A 175 -6.75 -11.95 -19.90
C VAL A 175 -5.69 -10.90 -19.58
N ALA A 176 -5.26 -10.82 -18.31
CA ALA A 176 -4.17 -9.93 -17.90
C ALA A 176 -2.86 -10.24 -18.64
N ALA A 177 -2.52 -11.52 -18.81
CA ALA A 177 -1.34 -11.95 -19.56
C ALA A 177 -1.34 -11.39 -20.99
N VAL A 178 -2.45 -11.50 -21.72
CA VAL A 178 -2.58 -10.94 -23.07
C VAL A 178 -2.48 -9.42 -23.05
N ALA A 179 -3.21 -8.75 -22.17
CA ALA A 179 -3.25 -7.29 -22.11
C ALA A 179 -1.89 -6.68 -21.78
N TYR A 180 -1.21 -7.21 -20.78
CA TYR A 180 0.08 -6.69 -20.31
C TYR A 180 1.26 -7.21 -21.13
N GLY A 181 1.16 -8.38 -21.74
CA GLY A 181 2.16 -8.85 -22.71
C GLY A 181 2.24 -7.93 -23.93
N LEU A 182 1.08 -7.53 -24.48
CA LEU A 182 1.02 -6.54 -25.57
C LEU A 182 1.57 -5.17 -25.17
N ARG A 183 1.38 -4.74 -23.92
CA ARG A 183 1.92 -3.47 -23.41
C ARG A 183 3.43 -3.51 -23.16
N ALA A 184 3.97 -4.64 -22.71
CA ALA A 184 5.39 -4.80 -22.43
C ALA A 184 6.22 -5.11 -23.68
N ALA A 185 5.64 -5.75 -24.70
CA ALA A 185 6.35 -6.17 -25.92
C ALA A 185 7.18 -5.08 -26.61
N PRO A 186 6.71 -3.82 -26.77
CA PRO A 186 7.53 -2.75 -27.36
C PRO A 186 8.77 -2.37 -26.54
N HIS A 187 8.77 -2.71 -25.25
CA HIS A 187 9.80 -2.36 -24.28
C HIS A 187 10.71 -3.55 -23.91
N ALA A 188 10.39 -4.77 -24.36
CA ALA A 188 11.18 -5.99 -24.12
C ALA A 188 12.53 -5.92 -24.87
N ALA A 189 13.54 -5.41 -24.17
CA ALA A 189 14.86 -5.16 -24.74
C ALA A 189 15.78 -6.38 -24.72
N THR A 190 15.56 -7.34 -23.81
CA THR A 190 16.40 -8.55 -23.71
C THR A 190 15.79 -9.72 -24.46
N ASP A 191 16.63 -10.66 -24.90
CA ASP A 191 16.16 -11.89 -25.55
C ASP A 191 15.32 -12.73 -24.59
N SER A 192 15.71 -12.80 -23.31
CA SER A 192 14.95 -13.46 -22.26
C SER A 192 13.55 -12.89 -22.08
N ASP A 193 13.38 -11.57 -22.15
CA ASP A 193 12.06 -10.95 -22.05
C ASP A 193 11.18 -11.30 -23.25
N ARG A 194 11.76 -11.36 -24.46
CA ARG A 194 11.02 -11.71 -25.68
C ARG A 194 10.61 -13.19 -25.70
N GLU A 195 11.38 -14.08 -25.08
CA GLU A 195 11.02 -15.51 -24.96
C GLU A 195 9.84 -15.75 -23.99
N LEU A 196 9.56 -14.81 -23.09
CA LEU A 196 8.50 -14.91 -22.09
C LEU A 196 7.12 -14.40 -22.57
N LEU A 197 7.07 -13.72 -23.72
CA LEU A 197 5.88 -13.10 -24.31
C LEU A 197 5.29 -13.96 -25.44
#